data_AF-A0A2W7T4C0-F1
#
_entry.id   AF-A0A2W7T4C0-F1
#
_cell.length_a   1.000
_cell.length_b   1.000
_cell.length_c   1.000
_cell.angle_alpha   90.00
_cell.angle_beta   90.00
_cell.angle_gamma   90.00
#
_symmetry.space_group_name_H-M   'P 1'
#
loop_
_entity.id
_entity.type
_entity.pdbx_description
1 polymer ?
#
loop_
_entity_poly.entity_id
_entity_poly.type
_entity_poly.pdbx_seq_one_letter_code
_entity_poly.pdbx_strand_id
1 'polypeptide(L)'
;MSQKKCPHCGEWSIWTNNYEDRCEHCGEFLSPVELERKEKFIQEQDRQEKGWMFYINPEDSGFKKFFKKSGNLFYTVFMAIMTFIMWFIAALPG
;
A
#
# COMPACT_ATOMS: atom_id res chain seq x y z
N MET A 1 -9.30 -25.61 14.48
CA MET A 1 -8.44 -25.61 13.29
C MET A 1 -9.32 -25.22 12.12
N SER A 2 -9.00 -24.13 11.41
CA SER A 2 -9.72 -23.76 10.19
C SER A 2 -9.26 -24.63 9.03
N GLN A 3 -10.19 -25.01 8.17
CA GLN A 3 -9.92 -25.76 6.95
C GLN A 3 -10.53 -25.00 5.78
N LYS A 4 -9.85 -25.02 4.63
CA LYS A 4 -10.32 -24.38 3.41
C LYS A 4 -10.21 -25.38 2.27
N LYS A 5 -11.24 -25.43 1.43
CA LYS A 5 -11.29 -26.31 0.27
C LYS A 5 -10.38 -25.78 -0.83
N CYS A 6 -9.49 -26.61 -1.35
CA CYS A 6 -8.60 -26.24 -2.43
C CYS A 6 -9.40 -26.01 -3.73
N PRO A 7 -9.21 -24.89 -4.44
CA PRO A 7 -9.88 -24.62 -5.72
C PRO A 7 -9.36 -25.51 -6.87
N HIS A 8 -8.19 -26.12 -6.75
CA HIS A 8 -7.59 -26.98 -7.79
C HIS A 8 -7.97 -28.46 -7.66
N CYS A 9 -7.77 -29.08 -6.50
CA CYS A 9 -8.07 -30.51 -6.30
C CYS A 9 -9.43 -30.77 -5.65
N GLY A 10 -10.06 -29.76 -5.05
CA GLY A 10 -11.36 -29.91 -4.37
C GLY A 10 -11.29 -30.60 -3.00
N GLU A 11 -10.11 -30.92 -2.49
CA GLU A 11 -9.93 -31.51 -1.16
C GLU A 11 -9.80 -30.42 -0.08
N TRP A 12 -10.12 -30.78 1.17
CA TRP A 12 -10.03 -29.87 2.32
C TRP A 12 -8.62 -29.95 2.91
N SER A 13 -7.93 -28.81 2.98
CA SER A 13 -6.61 -28.71 3.62
C SER A 13 -6.67 -27.78 4.83
N ILE A 14 -5.73 -27.97 5.75
CA ILE A 14 -5.54 -27.09 6.90
C ILE A 14 -5.26 -25.67 6.39
N TRP A 15 -5.93 -24.68 6.98
CA TRP A 15 -5.80 -23.28 6.61
C TRP A 15 -5.45 -22.47 7.85
N THR A 16 -4.34 -21.73 7.78
CA THR A 16 -3.80 -20.93 8.89
C THR A 16 -4.14 -19.44 8.78
N ASN A 17 -5.03 -19.09 7.84
CA ASN A 17 -5.34 -17.70 7.48
C ASN A 17 -4.17 -16.95 6.82
N ASN A 18 -3.24 -17.69 6.20
CA ASN A 18 -2.22 -17.11 5.33
C ASN A 18 -2.61 -17.32 3.85
N TYR A 19 -2.41 -16.29 3.04
CA TYR A 19 -2.68 -16.33 1.59
C TYR A 19 -1.71 -17.24 0.83
N GLU A 20 -0.54 -17.49 1.41
CA GLU A 20 0.53 -18.34 0.89
C GLU A 20 0.39 -19.81 1.33
N ASP A 21 -0.68 -20.14 2.08
CA ASP A 21 -0.95 -21.52 2.46
C ASP A 21 -1.10 -22.40 1.21
N ARG A 22 -0.43 -23.56 1.24
CA ARG A 22 -0.44 -24.56 0.17
C ARG A 22 -1.24 -25.79 0.57
N CYS A 23 -1.85 -26.42 -0.42
CA CYS A 23 -2.67 -27.60 -0.20
C CYS A 23 -1.77 -28.79 0.11
N GLU A 24 -2.10 -29.52 1.18
CA GLU A 24 -1.35 -30.71 1.62
C GLU A 24 -1.40 -31.86 0.60
N HIS A 25 -2.37 -31.83 -0.32
CA HIS A 25 -2.61 -32.90 -1.29
C HIS A 25 -2.04 -32.61 -2.68
N CYS A 26 -2.19 -31.38 -3.18
CA CYS A 26 -1.75 -31.01 -4.53
C CYS A 26 -0.61 -29.99 -4.56
N GLY A 27 -0.22 -29.38 -3.43
CA GLY A 27 0.86 -28.41 -3.33
C GLY A 27 0.55 -27.01 -3.88
N GLU A 28 -0.62 -26.82 -4.50
CA GLU A 28 -1.08 -25.53 -5.02
C GLU A 28 -1.55 -24.59 -3.91
N PHE A 29 -1.56 -23.28 -4.18
CA PHE A 29 -2.05 -22.29 -3.23
C PHE A 29 -3.55 -22.47 -2.95
N LEU A 30 -3.96 -22.38 -1.68
CA LEU A 30 -5.38 -22.44 -1.30
C LEU A 30 -6.14 -21.17 -1.73
N SER A 31 -5.41 -20.07 -1.94
CA SER A 31 -5.96 -18.73 -2.15
C SER A 31 -5.25 -17.96 -3.28
N PRO A 32 -5.22 -18.50 -4.51
CA PRO A 32 -4.50 -17.87 -5.62
C PRO A 32 -5.00 -16.46 -5.93
N VAL A 33 -6.32 -16.24 -5.89
CA VAL A 33 -6.93 -14.92 -6.15
C VAL A 33 -6.52 -13.87 -5.10
N GLU A 34 -6.40 -14.28 -3.84
CA GLU A 34 -6.02 -13.36 -2.76
C GLU A 34 -4.52 -13.05 -2.81
N LEU A 35 -3.71 -14.03 -3.22
CA LEU A 35 -2.28 -13.87 -3.47
C LEU A 35 -2.02 -12.87 -4.63
N GLU A 36 -2.69 -13.05 -5.77
CA GLU A 36 -2.61 -12.11 -6.89
C GLU A 36 -3.06 -10.69 -6.50
N ARG A 37 -4.10 -10.59 -5.67
CA ARG A 37 -4.59 -9.30 -5.17
C ARG A 37 -3.53 -8.64 -4.28
N LYS A 38 -2.90 -9.39 -3.37
CA LYS A 38 -1.81 -8.91 -2.52
C LYS A 38 -0.64 -8.41 -3.36
N GLU A 39 -0.24 -9.15 -4.38
CA GLU A 39 0.83 -8.74 -5.30
C GLU A 39 0.50 -7.44 -6.03
N LYS A 40 -0.73 -7.29 -6.54
CA LYS A 40 -1.20 -6.05 -7.17
C LYS A 40 -1.16 -4.88 -6.19
N PHE A 41 -1.64 -5.06 -4.97
CA PHE A 41 -1.56 -4.02 -3.93
C PHE A 41 -0.13 -3.58 -3.64
N ILE A 42 0.81 -4.52 -3.53
CA ILE A 42 2.23 -4.21 -3.31
C ILE A 42 2.77 -3.41 -4.50
N GLN A 43 2.51 -3.84 -5.74
CA GLN A 43 2.95 -3.11 -6.93
C GLN A 43 2.34 -1.71 -7.04
N GLU A 44 1.07 -1.56 -6.69
CA GLU A 44 0.38 -0.27 -6.67
C GLU A 44 0.93 0.66 -5.60
N GLN A 45 1.20 0.15 -4.39
CA GLN A 45 1.83 0.90 -3.32
C GLN A 45 3.23 1.38 -3.75
N ASP A 46 4.04 0.50 -4.31
CA ASP A 46 5.36 0.84 -4.86
C ASP A 46 5.28 1.92 -5.93
N ARG A 47 4.31 1.82 -6.85
CA ARG A 47 4.09 2.81 -7.91
C ARG A 47 3.65 4.15 -7.35
N GLN A 48 2.74 4.14 -6.37
CA GLN A 48 2.26 5.36 -5.72
C GLN A 48 3.39 6.06 -4.95
N GLU A 49 4.17 5.29 -4.18
CA GLU A 49 5.32 5.82 -3.45
C GLU A 49 6.36 6.42 -4.40
N LYS A 50 6.78 5.68 -5.44
CA LYS A 50 7.76 6.15 -6.42
C LYS A 50 7.24 7.29 -7.30
N GLY A 51 5.92 7.37 -7.50
CA GLY A 51 5.25 8.45 -8.23
C GLY A 51 5.10 9.73 -7.42
N TRP A 52 5.32 9.70 -6.10
CA TRP A 52 5.24 10.88 -5.26
C TRP A 52 6.34 11.89 -5.60
N MET A 53 5.98 13.16 -5.77
CA MET A 53 6.89 14.23 -6.19
C MET A 53 8.11 14.38 -5.26
N PHE A 54 7.95 14.09 -3.97
CA PHE A 54 9.03 14.17 -2.99
C PHE A 54 9.60 12.80 -2.58
N TYR A 55 9.35 11.74 -3.37
CA TYR A 55 9.93 10.43 -3.12
C TYR A 55 11.47 10.49 -3.13
N ILE A 56 12.08 9.96 -2.09
CA ILE A 56 13.53 9.96 -1.91
C ILE A 56 14.07 8.63 -2.40
N ASN A 57 14.75 8.61 -3.55
CA ASN A 57 15.39 7.40 -4.02
C ASN A 57 16.65 7.11 -3.19
N PRO A 58 16.97 5.84 -2.92
CA PRO A 58 18.21 5.49 -2.24
C PRO A 58 19.46 5.92 -3.04
N GLU A 59 19.36 5.99 -4.38
CA GLU A 59 20.42 6.41 -5.31
C GLU A 59 20.57 7.94 -5.44
N ASP A 60 19.65 8.74 -4.86
CA ASP A 60 19.76 10.20 -4.92
C ASP A 60 20.99 10.71 -4.15
N SER A 61 21.66 11.73 -4.70
CA SER A 61 22.77 12.39 -4.02
C SER A 61 22.32 13.07 -2.72
N GLY A 62 23.21 13.18 -1.72
CA GLY A 62 22.86 13.71 -0.40
C GLY A 62 22.20 15.10 -0.43
N PHE A 63 22.62 15.96 -1.36
CA PHE A 63 22.00 17.27 -1.60
C PHE A 63 20.56 17.12 -2.12
N LYS A 64 20.31 16.29 -3.14
CA LYS A 64 18.95 16.06 -3.66
C LYS A 64 18.00 15.51 -2.58
N LYS A 65 18.50 14.59 -1.73
CA LYS A 65 17.74 14.06 -0.58
C LYS A 65 17.34 15.17 0.40
N PHE A 66 18.25 16.10 0.70
CA PHE A 66 17.97 17.25 1.55
C PHE A 66 16.90 18.18 0.95
N PHE A 67 17.01 18.52 -0.34
CA PHE A 67 16.03 19.37 -1.02
C PHE A 67 14.64 18.73 -1.08
N LYS A 68 14.55 17.45 -1.43
CA LYS A 68 13.27 16.72 -1.44
C LYS A 68 12.62 16.68 -0.05
N LYS A 69 13.42 16.45 1.00
CA LYS A 69 12.94 16.46 2.38
C LYS A 69 12.43 17.84 2.82
N SER A 70 13.17 18.91 2.49
CA SER A 70 12.77 20.30 2.78
C SER A 70 11.51 20.69 1.99
N GLY A 71 11.43 20.33 0.72
CA GLY A 71 10.27 20.56 -0.13
C GLY A 71 9.01 19.86 0.38
N ASN A 72 9.12 18.60 0.81
CA ASN A 72 8.00 17.86 1.40
C ASN A 72 7.48 18.51 2.70
N LEU A 73 8.40 19.01 3.54
CA LEU A 73 8.04 19.74 4.76
C LEU A 73 7.28 21.03 4.41
N PHE A 74 7.81 21.82 3.49
CA PHE A 74 7.17 23.06 3.05
C PHE A 74 5.79 22.80 2.43
N TYR A 75 5.67 21.80 1.56
CA TYR A 75 4.40 21.41 0.96
C TYR A 75 3.37 21.00 2.01
N THR A 76 3.77 20.20 3.02
CA THR A 76 2.89 19.79 4.11
C THR A 76 2.38 20.99 4.91
N VAL A 77 3.26 21.93 5.27
CA VAL A 77 2.89 23.15 6.00
C VAL A 77 1.96 24.02 5.16
N PHE A 78 2.28 24.21 3.88
CA PHE A 78 1.44 24.95 2.95
C PHE A 78 0.03 24.35 2.85
N MET A 79 -0.06 23.03 2.65
CA MET A 79 -1.35 22.34 2.57
C MET A 79 -2.16 22.43 3.87
N ALA A 80 -1.50 22.37 5.03
CA ALA A 80 -2.16 22.57 6.31
C ALA A 80 -2.76 23.99 6.43
N ILE A 81 -2.00 25.03 6.05
CA ILE A 81 -2.47 26.41 6.05
C ILE A 81 -3.64 26.58 5.05
N MET A 82 -3.50 26.06 3.83
CA MET A 82 -4.56 26.15 2.81
C MET A 82 -5.84 25.47 3.27
N THR A 83 -5.73 24.29 3.86
CA THR A 83 -6.90 23.55 4.40
C THR A 83 -7.56 24.35 5.53
N PHE A 84 -6.76 24.93 6.42
CA PHE A 84 -7.26 25.79 7.48
C PHE A 84 -7.99 27.02 6.93
N ILE A 85 -7.43 27.70 5.93
CA ILE A 85 -8.06 28.86 5.28
C ILE A 85 -9.38 28.45 4.60
N MET A 86 -9.39 27.34 3.86
CA MET A 86 -10.62 26.85 3.22
C MET A 86 -11.71 26.53 4.24
N TRP A 87 -11.35 25.83 5.31
CA TRP A 87 -12.26 25.56 6.42
C TRP A 87 -12.76 26.85 7.08
N PHE A 88 -11.86 27.81 7.31
CA PHE A 88 -12.18 29.08 7.93
C PHE A 88 -13.16 29.89 7.09
N ILE A 89 -12.94 29.98 5.76
CA ILE A 89 -13.86 30.64 4.82
C ILE A 89 -15.23 29.96 4.85
N ALA A 90 -15.26 28.62 4.81
CA ALA A 90 -16.52 27.87 4.84
C ALA A 90 -17.29 28.02 6.16
N ALA A 91 -16.61 28.30 7.27
CA ALA A 91 -17.20 28.49 8.59
C ALA A 91 -17.74 29.92 8.82
N LEU A 92 -17.41 30.89 7.97
CA LEU A 92 -17.99 32.22 8.07
C LEU A 92 -19.48 32.19 7.68
N PRO A 93 -20.39 32.73 8.50
CA PRO A 93 -21.77 32.93 8.08
C PRO A 93 -21.77 33.97 6.96
N GLY A 94 -22.29 33.58 5.78
CA GLY A 94 -22.44 34.46 4.62
C GLY A 94 -23.45 35.58 4.85
#